data_AF-A0A6G0Y0G6-F1
#
_entry.id   AF-A0A6G0Y0G6-F1
#
_cell.length_a   1.000
_cell.length_b   1.000
_cell.length_c   1.000
_cell.angle_alpha   90.00
_cell.angle_beta   90.00
_cell.angle_gamma   90.00
#
_symmetry.space_group_name_H-M   'P 1'
#
loop_
_entity.id
_entity.type
_entity.pdbx_description
1 polymer ?
#
loop_
_entity_poly.entity_id
_entity_poly.type
_entity_poly.pdbx_seq_one_letter_code
_entity_poly.pdbx_strand_id
1 'polypeptide(L)'
;MCILYRVYIEDCKLNNKPPVSCGVFKKRWNTEYNIGIHVPIKDKCTFSEGFTNNETKTAEDILNYEHHIVEKKFTHEVFKQDQLR
;
A
#
# COMPACT_ATOMS: atom_id res chain seq x y z
N MET A 1 1.68 -3.16 -3.22
CA MET A 1 1.26 -3.65 -1.88
C MET A 1 0.11 -2.80 -1.35
N CYS A 2 -0.99 -3.40 -0.86
CA CYS A 2 -2.16 -2.66 -0.36
C CYS A 2 -2.05 -2.39 1.16
N ILE A 3 -2.61 -1.27 1.63
CA ILE A 3 -2.69 -0.88 3.06
C ILE A 3 -3.23 -2.03 3.93
N LEU A 4 -4.24 -2.73 3.43
CA LEU A 4 -4.86 -3.86 4.12
C LEU A 4 -3.86 -4.99 4.46
N TYR A 5 -2.91 -5.28 3.58
CA TYR A 5 -1.90 -6.31 3.84
C TYR A 5 -0.87 -5.84 4.87
N ARG A 6 -0.59 -4.54 4.95
CA ARG A 6 0.31 -3.98 5.99
C ARG A 6 -0.32 -4.11 7.36
N VAL A 7 -1.59 -3.76 7.50
CA VAL A 7 -2.36 -3.96 8.75
C VAL A 7 -2.37 -5.43 9.15
N TYR A 8 -2.56 -6.33 8.18
CA TYR A 8 -2.46 -7.77 8.42
C TYR A 8 -1.09 -8.21 8.94
N ILE A 9 0.03 -7.69 8.42
CA ILE A 9 1.37 -8.02 8.93
C ILE A 9 1.54 -7.52 10.37
N GLU A 10 1.11 -6.29 10.66
CA GLU A 10 1.23 -5.71 12.00
C GLU A 10 0.39 -6.49 13.02
N ASP A 11 -0.82 -6.91 12.63
CA ASP A 11 -1.66 -7.80 13.43
C ASP A 11 -0.99 -9.17 13.64
N CYS A 12 -0.37 -9.75 12.61
CA CYS A 12 0.39 -10.99 12.74
C CYS A 12 1.56 -10.84 13.73
N LYS A 13 2.30 -9.73 13.68
CA LYS A 13 3.38 -9.44 14.63
C LYS A 13 2.87 -9.32 16.06
N LEU A 14 1.77 -8.57 16.26
CA LEU A 14 1.14 -8.39 17.57
C LEU A 14 0.73 -9.74 18.18
N ASN A 15 0.23 -10.65 17.34
CA ASN A 15 -0.24 -11.97 17.74
C ASN A 15 0.86 -13.06 17.71
N ASN A 16 2.14 -12.71 17.48
CA ASN A 16 3.25 -13.66 17.32
C ASN A 16 2.99 -14.77 16.27
N LYS A 17 2.31 -14.43 15.17
CA LYS A 17 2.03 -15.35 14.06
C LYS A 17 2.89 -15.00 12.83
N PRO A 18 3.37 -16.00 12.08
CA PRO A 18 4.06 -15.75 10.82
C PRO A 18 3.06 -15.28 9.75
N PRO A 19 3.28 -14.12 9.09
CA PRO A 19 2.40 -13.66 8.03
C PRO A 19 2.57 -14.51 6.76
N VAL A 20 1.47 -14.79 6.06
CA VAL A 20 1.51 -15.42 4.72
C VAL A 20 1.90 -14.41 3.65
N SER A 21 2.33 -14.85 2.46
CA SER A 21 2.68 -13.95 1.36
C SER A 21 1.48 -13.14 0.85
N CYS A 22 1.74 -11.98 0.24
CA CYS A 22 0.68 -11.10 -0.27
C CYS A 22 -0.19 -11.78 -1.34
N GLY A 23 0.42 -12.60 -2.21
CA GLY A 23 -0.31 -13.39 -3.19
C GLY A 23 -1.30 -14.35 -2.54
N VAL A 24 -0.88 -15.06 -1.49
CA VAL A 24 -1.75 -15.98 -0.73
C VAL A 24 -2.84 -15.21 0.01
N PHE A 25 -2.50 -14.09 0.65
CA PHE A 25 -3.45 -13.22 1.33
C PHE A 25 -4.55 -12.72 0.37
N LYS A 26 -4.16 -12.18 -0.79
CA LYS A 26 -5.10 -11.71 -1.82
C LYS A 26 -5.94 -12.84 -2.39
N LYS A 27 -5.32 -13.97 -2.70
CA LYS A 27 -6.02 -15.15 -3.21
C LYS A 27 -7.10 -15.57 -2.22
N ARG A 28 -6.79 -15.64 -0.93
CA ARG A 28 -7.74 -16.02 0.11
C ARG A 28 -8.92 -15.05 0.22
N TRP A 29 -8.67 -13.75 0.18
CA TRP A 29 -9.74 -12.74 0.16
C TRP A 29 -10.64 -12.84 -1.07
N ASN A 30 -10.05 -13.12 -2.23
CA ASN A 30 -10.79 -13.29 -3.47
C ASN A 30 -11.58 -14.60 -3.49
N THR A 31 -11.01 -15.72 -3.04
CA THR A 31 -11.65 -17.04 -3.15
C THR A 31 -12.63 -17.34 -2.02
N GLU A 32 -12.32 -16.94 -0.78
CA GLU A 32 -13.18 -17.27 0.38
C GLU A 32 -14.27 -16.22 0.60
N TYR A 33 -14.01 -14.96 0.27
CA TYR A 33 -14.92 -13.85 0.57
C TYR A 33 -15.43 -13.14 -0.68
N ASN A 34 -14.94 -13.49 -1.88
CA ASN A 34 -15.24 -12.80 -3.13
C ASN A 34 -14.94 -11.29 -3.08
N ILE A 35 -13.92 -10.90 -2.32
CA ILE A 35 -13.51 -9.50 -2.16
C ILE A 35 -12.24 -9.26 -3.00
N GLY A 36 -12.37 -8.44 -4.04
CA GLY A 36 -11.26 -7.96 -4.85
C GLY A 36 -10.52 -6.83 -4.15
N ILE A 37 -9.28 -7.08 -3.70
CA ILE A 37 -8.43 -6.03 -3.13
C ILE A 37 -7.84 -5.20 -4.28
N HIS A 38 -8.39 -4.00 -4.51
CA HIS A 38 -7.90 -3.08 -5.52
C HIS A 38 -6.49 -2.58 -5.16
N VAL A 39 -5.54 -2.73 -6.07
CA VAL A 39 -4.22 -2.10 -5.98
C VAL A 39 -4.24 -0.94 -6.98
N PRO A 40 -4.04 0.33 -6.54
CA PRO A 40 -3.98 1.44 -7.48
C PRO A 40 -2.87 1.22 -8.52
N ILE A 41 -3.24 1.40 -9.80
CA ILE A 41 -2.37 1.23 -10.96
C ILE A 41 -1.29 2.33 -11.00
N LYS A 42 -0.13 1.94 -11.56
CA LYS A 42 1.21 2.50 -11.33
C LYS A 42 1.48 3.91 -11.89
N ASP A 43 0.62 4.47 -12.74
CA ASP A 43 1.06 5.57 -13.61
C ASP A 43 0.61 6.97 -13.18
N LYS A 44 -0.52 7.12 -12.49
CA LYS A 44 -1.00 8.44 -12.06
C LYS A 44 -1.64 8.34 -10.69
N CYS A 45 -1.02 8.98 -9.72
CA CYS A 45 -1.59 9.10 -8.40
C CYS A 45 -2.30 10.44 -8.31
N THR A 46 -3.63 10.40 -8.23
CA THR A 46 -4.48 11.58 -8.10
C THR A 46 -4.10 12.44 -6.90
N PHE A 47 -3.57 11.82 -5.84
CA PHE A 47 -3.04 12.54 -4.67
C PHE A 47 -1.75 13.31 -5.00
N SER A 48 -0.81 12.69 -5.71
CA SER A 48 0.42 13.38 -6.13
C SER A 48 0.11 14.50 -7.14
N GLU A 49 -0.78 14.25 -8.09
CA GLU A 49 -1.22 15.26 -9.06
C GLU A 49 -1.97 16.41 -8.38
N GLY A 50 -2.87 16.10 -7.43
CA GLY A 50 -3.56 17.09 -6.62
C GLY A 50 -2.62 17.97 -5.80
N PHE A 51 -1.62 17.37 -5.14
CA PHE A 51 -0.60 18.13 -4.41
C PHE A 51 0.28 19.00 -5.33
N THR A 52 0.60 18.52 -6.53
CA THR A 52 1.42 19.27 -7.50
C THR A 52 0.67 20.47 -8.06
N ASN A 53 -0.65 20.30 -8.31
CA ASN A 53 -1.52 21.34 -8.86
C ASN A 53 -2.01 22.35 -7.81
N ASN A 54 -1.75 22.11 -6.52
CA ASN A 54 -2.19 23.02 -5.46
C ASN A 54 -1.18 24.16 -5.27
N GLU A 55 -1.61 25.40 -5.53
CA GLU A 55 -0.75 26.59 -5.47
C GLU A 55 -0.46 27.03 -4.03
N THR A 56 -1.37 26.72 -3.09
CA THR A 56 -1.19 26.99 -1.67
C THR A 56 -1.07 25.67 -0.92
N LYS A 57 0.11 25.41 -0.37
CA LYS A 57 0.40 24.19 0.40
C LYS A 57 0.48 24.54 1.87
N THR A 58 -0.35 23.91 2.69
CA THR A 58 -0.22 24.03 4.14
C THR A 58 0.92 23.13 4.64
N ALA A 59 1.39 23.36 5.88
CA ALA A 59 2.36 22.48 6.52
C ALA A 59 1.82 21.03 6.66
N GLU A 60 0.52 20.88 6.85
CA GLU A 60 -0.15 19.58 6.91
C GLU A 60 -0.17 18.86 5.55
N ASP A 61 -0.41 19.60 4.46
CA ASP A 61 -0.36 19.04 3.10
C ASP A 61 1.04 18.51 2.76
N ILE A 62 2.09 19.22 3.18
CA ILE A 62 3.48 18.82 2.96
C ILE A 62 3.77 17.53 3.73
N LEU A 63 3.39 17.46 5.00
CA LEU A 63 3.58 16.26 5.84
C LEU A 63 2.86 15.04 5.24
N ASN A 64 1.60 15.22 4.81
CA ASN A 64 0.81 14.17 4.17
C ASN A 64 1.42 13.72 2.84
N TYR A 65 2.01 14.65 2.08
CA TYR A 65 2.71 14.33 0.84
C TYR A 65 4.00 13.54 1.10
N GLU A 66 4.80 13.92 2.09
CA GLU A 66 5.99 13.16 2.47
C GLU A 66 5.65 11.73 2.89
N HIS A 67 4.63 11.57 3.74
CA HIS A 67 4.14 10.26 4.14
C HIS A 67 3.71 9.43 2.92
N HIS A 68 2.93 10.02 2.01
CA HIS A 68 2.51 9.37 0.77
C HIS A 68 3.69 8.91 -0.10
N ILE A 69 4.75 9.72 -0.24
CA ILE A 69 5.94 9.37 -1.01
C ILE A 69 6.70 8.20 -0.37
N VAL A 70 6.85 8.20 0.95
CA VAL A 70 7.47 7.08 1.70
C VAL A 70 6.68 5.80 1.48
N GLU A 71 5.34 5.86 1.58
CA GLU A 71 4.48 4.70 1.35
C GLU A 71 4.57 4.19 -0.09
N LYS A 72 4.63 5.09 -1.07
CA LYS A 72 4.80 4.74 -2.48
C LYS A 72 6.12 4.01 -2.74
N LYS A 73 7.23 4.50 -2.16
CA LYS A 73 8.56 3.87 -2.27
C LYS A 73 8.55 2.47 -1.67
N PHE A 74 8.12 2.34 -0.42
CA PHE A 74 8.04 1.06 0.29
C PHE A 74 7.20 0.05 -0.50
N THR A 75 6.05 0.48 -0.99
CA THR A 75 5.13 -0.35 -1.79
C THR A 75 5.77 -0.88 -3.07
N HIS A 76 6.58 -0.06 -3.74
CA HIS A 76 7.29 -0.41 -4.96
C HIS A 76 8.46 -1.36 -4.69
N GLU A 77 9.19 -1.17 -3.59
CA GLU A 77 10.29 -2.06 -3.18
C GLU A 77 9.79 -3.46 -2.86
N VAL A 78 8.71 -3.57 -2.06
CA VAL A 78 8.14 -4.90 -1.74
C VAL A 78 7.55 -5.56 -2.99
N PHE A 79 6.94 -4.80 -3.90
CA PHE A 79 6.48 -5.34 -5.19
C PHE A 79 7.65 -5.92 -6.01
N LYS A 80 8.79 -5.22 -6.08
CA LYS A 80 9.98 -5.74 -6.75
C LYS A 80 10.48 -7.04 -6.11
N GLN A 81 10.48 -7.14 -4.79
CA GLN A 81 10.87 -8.36 -4.07
C GLN A 81 9.92 -9.53 -4.35
N ASP A 82 8.61 -9.27 -4.47
CA ASP A 82 7.60 -10.27 -4.81
C ASP A 82 7.74 -10.78 -6.26
N GLN A 83 8.25 -9.95 -7.19
CA GLN A 83 8.51 -10.32 -8.58
C GLN A 83 9.82 -11.10 -8.80
N LEU A 84 10.72 -11.11 -7.82
CA LEU A 84 12.01 -11.83 -7.86
C LEU A 84 11.89 -13.28 -7.33
N ARG A 85 10.68 -13.71 -6.97
CA ARG A 85 10.39 -14.98 -6.31
C ARG A 85 9.60 -15.91 -7.22
#